data_AF-A0A924V1G9-F1
#
_entry.id   AF-A0A924V1G9-F1
#
_cell.length_a   1.000
_cell.length_b   1.000
_cell.length_c   1.000
_cell.angle_alpha   90.00
_cell.angle_beta   90.00
_cell.angle_gamma   90.00
#
_symmetry.space_group_name_H-M   'P 1'
#
loop_
_entity.id
_entity.type
_entity.pdbx_description
1 polymer ?
#
loop_
_entity_poly.entity_id
_entity_poly.type
_entity_poly.pdbx_seq_one_letter_code
_entity_poly.pdbx_strand_id
1 'polypeptide(L)'
;NELIDEYKLGTFTNKLSRFDLQQITTALPHYPEWGQSQFFIIKAEIINQYNVSSNDFSRALEVIKKHREFSELIGVPIDIDHVSLAKLAPYVDLHRKIYKGRIRDGSAFSHDEMIKAAIEDGLLATYIKNNLTIEEIATLHALEEHGSLNYYSEEFDFLQKDDIKQSFNEESFLEMINRLTMPNAILNIEKSLRKMRQNTLLSCF
;
A
#
# COMPACT_ATOMS: atom_id res chain seq x y z
N ASN A 1 18.44 -1.64 14.74
CA ASN A 1 18.15 -3.08 14.96
C ASN A 1 17.41 -3.67 13.76
N GLU A 2 17.85 -3.37 12.53
CA GLU A 2 17.14 -3.74 11.28
C GLU A 2 16.96 -5.27 11.11
N LEU A 3 17.93 -6.06 11.58
CA LEU A 3 17.89 -7.53 11.50
C LEU A 3 16.74 -8.15 12.32
N ILE A 4 16.33 -7.56 13.44
CA ILE A 4 15.23 -8.12 14.29
C ILE A 4 13.86 -7.85 13.66
N ASP A 5 13.74 -6.78 12.88
CA ASP A 5 12.50 -6.42 12.21
C ASP A 5 12.29 -7.27 10.93
N GLU A 6 13.34 -7.58 10.17
CA GLU A 6 13.25 -8.44 8.97
C GLU A 6 12.69 -9.84 9.26
N TYR A 7 13.09 -10.49 10.36
CA TYR A 7 12.60 -11.84 10.70
C TYR A 7 11.10 -11.86 11.06
N LYS A 8 10.51 -10.74 11.47
CA LYS A 8 9.07 -10.65 11.77
C LYS A 8 8.23 -10.54 10.50
N LEU A 9 8.79 -10.01 9.42
CA LEU A 9 8.07 -9.73 8.17
C LEU A 9 7.90 -10.96 7.28
N GLY A 10 8.67 -12.03 7.51
CA GLY A 10 8.57 -13.28 6.74
C GLY A 10 9.14 -13.22 5.32
N THR A 11 9.68 -12.06 4.88
CA THR A 11 10.35 -11.89 3.58
C THR A 11 11.82 -12.27 3.66
N PHE A 12 12.08 -13.53 3.94
CA PHE A 12 13.43 -14.10 3.93
C PHE A 12 13.38 -15.58 3.56
N THR A 13 14.53 -16.13 3.23
CA THR A 13 14.72 -17.59 3.21
C THR A 13 15.77 -17.95 4.26
N ASN A 14 15.98 -19.24 4.52
CA ASN A 14 17.04 -19.69 5.44
C ASN A 14 18.44 -19.19 5.06
N LYS A 15 18.66 -18.68 3.84
CA LYS A 15 19.96 -18.25 3.32
C LYS A 15 20.01 -16.85 2.71
N LEU A 16 18.87 -16.18 2.54
CA LEU A 16 18.76 -14.90 1.85
C LEU A 16 17.93 -13.95 2.70
N SER A 17 18.51 -12.80 3.03
CA SER A 17 17.82 -11.70 3.71
C SER A 17 16.80 -11.01 2.81
N ARG A 18 15.98 -10.11 3.35
CA ARG A 18 15.08 -9.26 2.55
C ARG A 18 15.87 -8.42 1.55
N PHE A 19 17.01 -7.88 1.98
CA PHE A 19 17.92 -7.13 1.11
C PHE A 19 18.45 -7.99 -0.04
N ASP A 20 18.89 -9.22 0.23
CA ASP A 20 19.34 -10.14 -0.83
C ASP A 20 18.23 -10.44 -1.83
N LEU A 21 17.01 -10.69 -1.34
CA LEU A 21 15.84 -10.91 -2.19
C LEU A 21 15.51 -9.69 -3.06
N GLN A 22 15.65 -8.48 -2.52
CA GLN A 22 15.49 -7.25 -3.28
C GLN A 22 16.53 -7.16 -4.41
N GLN A 23 17.81 -7.39 -4.11
CA GLN A 23 18.88 -7.36 -5.11
C GLN A 23 18.68 -8.42 -6.20
N ILE A 24 18.31 -9.65 -5.80
CA ILE A 24 17.95 -10.73 -6.72
C ILE A 24 16.79 -10.28 -7.62
N THR A 25 15.72 -9.72 -7.03
CA THR A 25 14.56 -9.25 -7.79
C THR A 25 14.95 -8.25 -8.88
N THR A 26 15.83 -7.29 -8.58
CA THR A 26 16.27 -6.29 -9.56
C THR A 26 17.13 -6.85 -10.69
N ALA A 27 17.74 -8.01 -10.51
CA ALA A 27 18.52 -8.69 -11.53
C ALA A 27 17.68 -9.62 -12.41
N LEU A 28 16.49 -10.01 -11.95
CA LEU A 28 15.62 -10.93 -12.67
C LEU A 28 14.97 -10.26 -13.89
N PRO A 29 14.81 -10.99 -15.00
CA PRO A 29 13.96 -10.54 -16.09
C PRO A 29 12.48 -10.57 -15.68
N HIS A 30 11.60 -10.02 -16.51
CA HIS A 30 10.17 -10.08 -16.24
C HIS A 30 9.69 -11.54 -16.23
N TYR A 31 8.72 -11.87 -15.39
CA TYR A 31 8.21 -13.22 -15.18
C TYR A 31 7.83 -13.97 -16.46
N PRO A 32 7.18 -13.35 -17.48
CA PRO A 32 6.90 -14.01 -18.76
C PRO A 32 8.14 -14.48 -19.53
N GLU A 33 9.33 -13.97 -19.20
CA GLU A 33 10.61 -14.31 -19.83
C GLU A 33 11.32 -15.46 -19.11
N TRP A 34 10.77 -15.95 -17.98
CA TRP A 34 11.33 -17.04 -17.19
C TRP A 34 11.13 -18.37 -17.92
N GLY A 35 12.12 -18.75 -18.71
CA GLY A 35 12.04 -19.86 -19.66
C GLY A 35 12.87 -19.59 -20.91
N GLN A 36 13.25 -18.33 -21.12
CA GLN A 36 14.22 -17.94 -22.13
C GLN A 36 15.65 -18.20 -21.64
N SER A 37 16.59 -18.32 -22.59
CA SER A 37 18.02 -18.57 -22.32
C SER A 37 18.61 -17.58 -21.31
N GLN A 38 18.23 -16.31 -21.41
CA GLN A 38 18.72 -15.24 -20.53
C GLN A 38 18.39 -15.50 -19.05
N PHE A 39 17.21 -16.02 -18.74
CA PHE A 39 16.83 -16.36 -17.36
C PHE A 39 17.74 -17.43 -16.77
N PHE A 40 18.13 -18.45 -17.55
CA PHE A 40 19.01 -19.51 -17.07
C PHE A 40 20.43 -19.03 -16.79
N ILE A 41 20.93 -18.05 -17.57
CA ILE A 41 22.21 -17.38 -17.35
C ILE A 41 22.17 -16.62 -16.02
N ILE A 42 21.18 -15.73 -15.87
CA ILE A 42 20.98 -14.93 -14.64
C ILE A 42 20.81 -15.82 -13.41
N LYS A 43 20.04 -16.91 -13.54
CA LYS A 43 19.88 -17.90 -12.46
C LYS A 43 21.22 -18.50 -12.04
N ALA A 44 22.08 -18.88 -12.99
CA ALA A 44 23.39 -19.46 -12.68
C ALA A 44 24.31 -18.43 -11.98
N GLU A 45 24.28 -17.18 -12.43
CA GLU A 45 25.02 -16.08 -11.81
C GLU A 45 24.58 -15.84 -10.36
N ILE A 46 23.27 -15.75 -10.11
CA ILE A 46 22.71 -15.55 -8.77
C ILE A 46 23.05 -16.73 -7.85
N ILE A 47 22.89 -17.96 -8.32
CA ILE A 47 23.24 -19.18 -7.57
C ILE A 47 24.70 -19.13 -7.10
N ASN A 48 25.60 -18.74 -7.98
CA ASN A 48 27.02 -18.63 -7.68
C ASN A 48 27.31 -17.46 -6.73
N GLN A 49 26.79 -16.27 -7.02
CA GLN A 49 27.01 -15.06 -6.24
C GLN A 49 26.58 -15.21 -4.77
N TYR A 50 25.41 -15.80 -4.54
CA TYR A 50 24.85 -15.95 -3.19
C TYR A 50 25.15 -17.30 -2.55
N ASN A 51 25.90 -18.19 -3.23
CA ASN A 51 26.24 -19.54 -2.76
C ASN A 51 25.00 -20.35 -2.29
N VAL A 52 23.93 -20.29 -3.10
CA VAL A 52 22.65 -20.96 -2.81
C VAL A 52 22.41 -22.12 -3.76
N SER A 53 21.65 -23.14 -3.34
CA SER A 53 21.29 -24.23 -4.25
C SER A 53 20.19 -23.80 -5.24
N SER A 54 19.99 -24.56 -6.32
CA SER A 54 18.83 -24.33 -7.22
C SER A 54 17.49 -24.41 -6.47
N ASN A 55 17.39 -25.22 -5.41
CA ASN A 55 16.19 -25.30 -4.58
C ASN A 55 16.01 -24.05 -3.73
N ASP A 56 17.10 -23.53 -3.16
CA ASP A 56 17.09 -22.27 -2.39
C ASP A 56 16.71 -21.08 -3.28
N PHE A 57 17.27 -21.01 -4.50
CA PHE A 57 16.86 -20.02 -5.50
C PHE A 57 15.38 -20.12 -5.85
N SER A 58 14.86 -21.34 -6.06
CA SER A 58 13.43 -21.53 -6.36
C SER A 58 12.54 -21.05 -5.21
N ARG A 59 12.93 -21.28 -3.95
CA ARG A 59 12.22 -20.73 -2.79
C ARG A 59 12.28 -19.20 -2.74
N ALA A 60 13.41 -18.60 -3.10
CA ALA A 60 13.55 -17.16 -3.21
C ALA A 60 12.54 -16.58 -4.22
N LEU A 61 12.38 -17.21 -5.39
CA LEU A 61 11.39 -16.79 -6.38
C LEU A 61 9.95 -16.85 -5.84
N GLU A 62 9.62 -17.87 -5.03
CA GLU A 62 8.29 -17.97 -4.43
C GLU A 62 8.01 -16.86 -3.40
N VAL A 63 9.03 -16.44 -2.65
CA VAL A 63 8.92 -15.28 -1.74
C VAL A 63 8.73 -13.99 -2.57
N ILE A 64 9.55 -13.80 -3.61
CA ILE A 64 9.50 -12.62 -4.49
C ILE A 64 8.13 -12.45 -5.15
N LYS A 65 7.54 -13.52 -5.69
CA LYS A 65 6.22 -13.48 -6.33
C LYS A 65 5.09 -13.09 -5.38
N LYS A 66 5.22 -13.41 -4.09
CA LYS A 66 4.20 -13.14 -3.07
C LYS A 66 4.41 -11.82 -2.34
N HIS A 67 5.55 -11.18 -2.55
CA HIS A 67 5.88 -9.92 -1.90
C HIS A 67 5.37 -8.74 -2.74
N ARG A 68 4.54 -7.88 -2.15
CA ARG A 68 3.86 -6.78 -2.86
C ARG A 68 4.83 -5.87 -3.63
N GLU A 69 5.95 -5.49 -3.03
CA GLU A 69 6.92 -4.61 -3.71
C GLU A 69 7.77 -5.32 -4.77
N PHE A 70 8.01 -6.63 -4.62
CA PHE A 70 8.96 -7.35 -5.48
C PHE A 70 8.26 -7.97 -6.69
N SER A 71 7.03 -8.41 -6.50
CA SER A 71 6.17 -8.98 -7.54
C SER A 71 5.97 -8.01 -8.72
N GLU A 72 5.79 -6.71 -8.47
CA GLU A 72 5.70 -5.71 -9.53
C GLU A 72 7.02 -5.57 -10.33
N LEU A 73 8.18 -5.68 -9.67
CA LEU A 73 9.48 -5.56 -10.35
C LEU A 73 9.74 -6.69 -11.35
N ILE A 74 9.08 -7.84 -11.17
CA ILE A 74 9.11 -8.95 -12.11
C ILE A 74 7.84 -9.02 -12.98
N GLY A 75 7.00 -7.98 -12.97
CA GLY A 75 5.82 -7.88 -13.84
C GLY A 75 4.64 -8.78 -13.46
N VAL A 76 4.51 -9.15 -12.18
CA VAL A 76 3.34 -9.86 -11.63
C VAL A 76 2.78 -9.13 -10.40
N PRO A 77 2.29 -7.89 -10.54
CA PRO A 77 1.76 -7.13 -9.40
C PRO A 77 0.69 -7.89 -8.64
N ILE A 78 0.67 -7.68 -7.33
CA ILE A 78 -0.41 -8.15 -6.45
C ILE A 78 -1.36 -6.99 -6.25
N ASP A 79 -2.58 -7.12 -6.78
CA ASP A 79 -3.64 -6.14 -6.60
C ASP A 79 -4.03 -6.02 -5.11
N ILE A 80 -4.64 -4.88 -4.76
CA ILE A 80 -5.27 -4.68 -3.46
C ILE A 80 -6.76 -4.95 -3.63
N ASP A 81 -7.26 -5.92 -2.88
CA ASP A 81 -8.69 -6.23 -2.86
C ASP A 81 -9.50 -5.05 -2.34
N HIS A 82 -10.77 -4.94 -2.75
CA HIS A 82 -11.70 -3.92 -2.26
C HIS A 82 -11.26 -2.46 -2.50
N VAL A 83 -10.43 -2.21 -3.51
CA VAL A 83 -10.17 -0.85 -4.01
C VAL A 83 -10.06 -0.87 -5.52
N SER A 84 -10.59 0.16 -6.17
CA SER A 84 -10.51 0.31 -7.62
C SER A 84 -10.44 1.79 -8.00
N LEU A 85 -9.97 2.06 -9.22
CA LEU A 85 -9.93 3.43 -9.77
C LEU A 85 -11.30 4.11 -9.75
N ALA A 86 -12.36 3.38 -10.07
CA ALA A 86 -13.73 3.92 -10.13
C ALA A 86 -14.24 4.41 -8.76
N LYS A 87 -13.67 3.89 -7.67
CA LYS A 87 -14.02 4.26 -6.29
C LYS A 87 -13.03 5.27 -5.70
N LEU A 88 -11.74 5.06 -5.96
CA LEU A 88 -10.67 5.87 -5.41
C LEU A 88 -10.61 7.26 -6.05
N ALA A 89 -10.74 7.37 -7.38
CA ALA A 89 -10.61 8.66 -8.07
C ALA A 89 -11.65 9.69 -7.60
N PRO A 90 -12.96 9.38 -7.53
CA PRO A 90 -13.95 10.35 -7.04
C PRO A 90 -13.73 10.75 -5.57
N TYR A 91 -13.26 9.84 -4.72
CA TYR A 91 -12.90 10.15 -3.33
C TYR A 91 -11.72 11.14 -3.27
N VAL A 92 -10.64 10.86 -4.02
CA VAL A 92 -9.45 11.72 -4.08
C VAL A 92 -9.80 13.10 -4.63
N ASP A 93 -10.62 13.19 -5.68
CA ASP A 93 -11.05 14.45 -6.28
C ASP A 93 -11.87 15.30 -5.30
N LEU A 94 -12.82 14.68 -4.58
CA LEU A 94 -13.62 15.37 -3.58
C LEU A 94 -12.76 15.85 -2.41
N HIS A 95 -11.88 15.00 -1.90
CA HIS A 95 -10.94 15.34 -0.83
C HIS A 95 -10.06 16.53 -1.22
N ARG A 96 -9.43 16.48 -2.41
CA ARG A 96 -8.63 17.58 -2.96
C ARG A 96 -9.41 18.87 -3.09
N LYS A 97 -10.64 18.81 -3.60
CA LYS A 97 -11.50 19.99 -3.74
C LYS A 97 -11.74 20.67 -2.39
N ILE A 98 -11.98 19.89 -1.34
CA ILE A 98 -12.18 20.38 0.03
C ILE A 98 -10.89 21.01 0.57
N TYR A 99 -9.77 20.29 0.56
CA TYR A 99 -8.54 20.76 1.21
C TYR A 99 -7.74 21.80 0.42
N LYS A 100 -7.85 21.84 -0.90
CA LYS A 100 -7.27 22.92 -1.72
C LYS A 100 -7.84 24.28 -1.32
N GLY A 101 -9.10 24.33 -0.89
CA GLY A 101 -9.75 25.54 -0.37
C GLY A 101 -9.25 26.00 1.01
N ARG A 102 -8.37 25.23 1.66
CA ARG A 102 -7.92 25.44 3.05
C ARG A 102 -6.45 25.86 3.19
N ILE A 103 -5.74 26.11 2.09
CA ILE A 103 -4.36 26.62 2.12
C ILE A 103 -4.37 28.06 2.68
N ARG A 104 -3.57 28.34 3.71
CA ARG A 104 -3.56 29.64 4.42
C ARG A 104 -2.16 30.21 4.63
N ASP A 105 -2.12 31.52 4.88
CA ASP A 105 -0.95 32.35 5.16
C ASP A 105 -0.55 32.42 6.65
N GLY A 106 -1.14 31.57 7.50
CA GLY A 106 -0.85 31.50 8.94
C GLY A 106 -1.83 32.27 9.84
N SER A 107 -2.88 32.88 9.29
CA SER A 107 -3.96 33.52 10.05
C SER A 107 -4.89 32.52 10.77
N ALA A 108 -5.48 32.93 11.90
CA ALA A 108 -6.45 32.13 12.65
C ALA A 108 -7.78 31.98 11.88
N PHE A 109 -8.53 30.90 12.12
CA PHE A 109 -9.83 30.69 11.47
C PHE A 109 -10.89 31.65 12.04
N SER A 110 -11.68 32.26 11.16
CA SER A 110 -12.93 32.92 11.55
C SER A 110 -13.99 31.87 11.89
N HIS A 111 -15.02 32.28 12.61
CA HIS A 111 -16.14 31.41 12.97
C HIS A 111 -16.84 30.82 11.72
N ASP A 112 -17.05 31.65 10.70
CA ASP A 112 -17.68 31.21 9.45
C ASP A 112 -16.83 30.18 8.70
N GLU A 113 -15.50 30.31 8.74
CA GLU A 113 -14.60 29.32 8.15
C GLU A 113 -14.57 28.01 8.93
N MET A 114 -14.67 28.06 10.26
CA MET A 114 -14.82 26.85 11.09
C MET A 114 -16.13 26.12 10.76
N ILE A 115 -17.24 26.85 10.63
CA ILE A 115 -18.54 26.29 10.23
C ILE A 115 -18.43 25.66 8.83
N LYS A 116 -17.84 26.38 7.88
CA LYS A 116 -17.65 25.88 6.50
C LYS A 116 -16.80 24.61 6.48
N ALA A 117 -15.71 24.57 7.24
CA ALA A 117 -14.86 23.39 7.34
C ALA A 117 -15.62 22.18 7.90
N ALA A 118 -16.41 22.38 8.97
CA ALA A 118 -17.24 21.31 9.55
C ALA A 118 -18.29 20.78 8.56
N ILE A 119 -18.91 21.66 7.76
CA ILE A 119 -19.86 21.25 6.71
C ILE A 119 -19.16 20.43 5.63
N GLU A 120 -17.99 20.89 5.15
CA GLU A 120 -17.21 20.19 4.14
C GLU A 120 -16.72 18.81 4.62
N ASP A 121 -16.24 18.71 5.86
CA ASP A 121 -15.83 17.44 6.46
C ASP A 121 -17.04 16.49 6.58
N GLY A 122 -18.21 17.01 6.97
CA GLY A 122 -19.47 16.27 6.99
C GLY A 122 -19.94 15.79 5.61
N LEU A 123 -19.72 16.59 4.56
CA LEU A 123 -20.01 16.20 3.17
C LEU A 123 -19.10 15.05 2.72
N LEU A 124 -17.81 15.10 3.05
CA LEU A 124 -16.88 14.02 2.73
C LEU A 124 -17.24 12.73 3.49
N ALA A 125 -17.53 12.83 4.78
CA ALA A 125 -17.97 11.68 5.58
C ALA A 125 -19.27 11.05 5.01
N THR A 126 -20.22 11.89 4.61
CA THR A 126 -21.48 11.43 3.99
C THR A 126 -21.23 10.77 2.64
N TYR A 127 -20.34 11.34 1.83
CA TYR A 127 -19.93 10.76 0.55
C TYR A 127 -19.34 9.35 0.76
N ILE A 128 -18.38 9.22 1.68
CA ILE A 128 -17.74 7.93 2.02
C ILE A 128 -18.79 6.89 2.40
N LYS A 129 -19.67 7.21 3.37
CA LYS A 129 -20.73 6.30 3.86
C LYS A 129 -21.69 5.83 2.77
N ASN A 130 -22.02 6.71 1.82
CA ASN A 130 -23.08 6.43 0.84
C ASN A 130 -22.55 5.80 -0.46
N ASN A 131 -21.25 5.90 -0.74
CA ASN A 131 -20.69 5.50 -2.05
C ASN A 131 -19.67 4.36 -1.95
N LEU A 132 -19.15 4.08 -0.76
CA LEU A 132 -18.19 3.01 -0.51
C LEU A 132 -18.82 1.90 0.34
N THR A 133 -18.44 0.65 0.08
CA THR A 133 -18.80 -0.47 0.97
C THR A 133 -17.96 -0.44 2.25
N ILE A 134 -18.37 -1.24 3.23
CA ILE A 134 -17.64 -1.38 4.49
C ILE A 134 -16.20 -1.87 4.23
N GLU A 135 -16.03 -2.84 3.33
CA GLU A 135 -14.72 -3.38 2.95
C GLU A 135 -13.86 -2.36 2.18
N GLU A 136 -14.48 -1.55 1.32
CA GLU A 136 -13.80 -0.45 0.62
C GLU A 136 -13.31 0.62 1.62
N ILE A 137 -14.14 0.99 2.61
CA ILE A 137 -13.78 1.93 3.68
C ILE A 137 -12.63 1.38 4.52
N ALA A 138 -12.74 0.14 4.99
CA ALA A 138 -11.71 -0.54 5.76
C ALA A 138 -10.38 -0.62 4.98
N THR A 139 -10.45 -0.91 3.68
CA THR A 139 -9.24 -0.97 2.84
C THR A 139 -8.58 0.39 2.66
N LEU A 140 -9.36 1.45 2.44
CA LEU A 140 -8.81 2.81 2.36
C LEU A 140 -8.21 3.23 3.71
N HIS A 141 -8.82 2.85 4.83
CA HIS A 141 -8.28 3.10 6.17
C HIS A 141 -6.94 2.37 6.36
N ALA A 142 -6.86 1.08 6.04
CA ALA A 142 -5.62 0.32 6.12
C ALA A 142 -4.50 0.95 5.27
N LEU A 143 -4.84 1.46 4.08
CA LEU A 143 -3.91 2.21 3.23
C LEU A 143 -3.48 3.53 3.88
N GLU A 144 -4.39 4.26 4.51
CA GLU A 144 -4.08 5.49 5.24
C GLU A 144 -3.13 5.21 6.42
N GLU A 145 -3.46 4.22 7.25
CA GLU A 145 -2.69 3.86 8.43
C GLU A 145 -1.29 3.37 8.04
N HIS A 146 -1.21 2.46 7.06
CA HIS A 146 0.05 1.94 6.54
C HIS A 146 1.00 3.06 6.08
N GLY A 147 0.47 4.09 5.44
CA GLY A 147 1.27 5.21 4.94
C GLY A 147 1.57 6.25 6.01
N SER A 148 0.66 6.41 6.97
CA SER A 148 0.84 7.28 8.13
C SER A 148 1.96 6.78 9.04
N LEU A 149 1.99 5.46 9.28
CA LEU A 149 2.96 4.81 10.18
C LEU A 149 4.20 4.29 9.44
N ASN A 150 4.21 4.40 8.11
CA ASN A 150 5.31 3.96 7.24
C ASN A 150 5.66 2.48 7.47
N TYR A 151 4.63 1.64 7.53
CA TYR A 151 4.76 0.21 7.68
C TYR A 151 5.48 -0.44 6.47
N TYR A 152 5.96 -1.65 6.70
CA TYR A 152 6.47 -2.49 5.62
C TYR A 152 5.29 -3.04 4.80
N SER A 153 5.52 -3.27 3.51
CA SER A 153 4.48 -3.78 2.61
C SER A 153 3.88 -5.11 3.06
N GLU A 154 4.66 -5.89 3.79
CA GLU A 154 4.30 -7.19 4.36
C GLU A 154 3.22 -7.10 5.45
N GLU A 155 3.10 -5.94 6.10
CA GLU A 155 2.13 -5.71 7.17
C GLU A 155 0.75 -5.35 6.62
N PHE A 156 0.68 -4.89 5.36
CA PHE A 156 -0.56 -4.39 4.77
C PHE A 156 -1.70 -5.42 4.76
N ASP A 157 -1.43 -6.67 4.38
CA ASP A 157 -2.47 -7.72 4.30
C ASP A 157 -3.07 -8.02 5.67
N PHE A 158 -2.24 -7.95 6.71
CA PHE A 158 -2.71 -8.11 8.08
C PHE A 158 -3.57 -6.92 8.50
N LEU A 159 -3.13 -5.69 8.24
CA LEU A 159 -3.87 -4.46 8.55
C LEU A 159 -5.23 -4.44 7.86
N GLN A 160 -5.26 -4.70 6.54
CA GLN A 160 -6.50 -4.74 5.78
C GLN A 160 -7.48 -5.76 6.34
N LYS A 161 -6.99 -6.96 6.68
CA LYS A 161 -7.84 -8.01 7.24
C LYS A 161 -8.35 -7.66 8.64
N ASP A 162 -7.52 -7.04 9.49
CA ASP A 162 -7.96 -6.60 10.81
C ASP A 162 -8.99 -5.48 10.68
N ASP A 163 -8.74 -4.46 9.85
CA ASP A 163 -9.67 -3.37 9.60
C ASP A 163 -11.02 -3.86 9.07
N ILE A 164 -11.04 -4.78 8.10
CA ILE A 164 -12.29 -5.37 7.62
C ILE A 164 -13.03 -6.04 8.79
N LYS A 165 -12.33 -6.74 9.67
CA LYS A 165 -12.95 -7.37 10.85
C LYS A 165 -13.45 -6.34 11.88
N GLN A 166 -12.70 -5.27 12.13
CA GLN A 166 -13.09 -4.23 13.09
C GLN A 166 -14.21 -3.33 12.56
N SER A 167 -14.32 -3.19 11.23
CA SER A 167 -15.33 -2.32 10.59
C SER A 167 -16.79 -2.70 10.87
N PHE A 168 -17.03 -3.91 11.39
CA PHE A 168 -18.36 -4.33 11.87
C PHE A 168 -18.72 -3.75 13.25
N ASN A 169 -17.76 -3.16 13.96
CA ASN A 169 -17.98 -2.37 15.17
C ASN A 169 -18.25 -0.91 14.78
N GLU A 170 -19.34 -0.33 15.28
CA GLU A 170 -19.77 1.03 14.92
C GLU A 170 -18.75 2.11 15.33
N GLU A 171 -18.12 1.98 16.50
CA GLU A 171 -17.11 2.94 16.96
C GLU A 171 -15.87 2.90 16.07
N SER A 172 -15.35 1.70 15.79
CA SER A 172 -14.21 1.51 14.88
C SER A 172 -14.54 1.99 13.47
N PHE A 173 -15.75 1.72 12.97
CA PHE A 173 -16.19 2.18 11.65
C PHE A 173 -16.24 3.70 11.56
N LEU A 174 -16.73 4.38 12.59
CA LEU A 174 -16.74 5.84 12.65
C LEU A 174 -15.32 6.41 12.74
N GLU A 175 -14.42 5.77 13.48
CA GLU A 175 -13.01 6.14 13.54
C GLU A 175 -12.34 6.04 12.17
N MET A 176 -12.56 4.95 11.42
CA MET A 176 -12.04 4.79 10.06
C MET A 176 -12.48 5.93 9.15
N ILE A 177 -13.76 6.31 9.20
CA ILE A 177 -14.28 7.43 8.40
C ILE A 177 -13.63 8.73 8.83
N ASN A 178 -13.49 8.99 10.13
CA ASN A 178 -12.85 10.20 10.63
C ASN A 178 -11.41 10.32 10.10
N ARG A 179 -10.65 9.23 10.13
CA ARG A 179 -9.28 9.17 9.58
C ARG A 179 -9.26 9.45 8.08
N LEU A 180 -10.18 8.88 7.32
CA LEU A 180 -10.32 9.13 5.87
C LEU A 180 -10.79 10.54 5.52
N THR A 181 -11.38 11.25 6.48
CA THR A 181 -11.69 12.67 6.34
C THR A 181 -10.56 13.59 6.78
N MET A 182 -9.38 13.09 7.18
CA MET A 182 -8.29 13.97 7.61
C MET A 182 -7.54 14.61 6.41
N PRO A 183 -6.93 15.80 6.57
CA PRO A 183 -6.22 16.49 5.48
C PRO A 183 -5.07 15.67 4.85
N ASN A 184 -4.44 14.80 5.62
CA ASN A 184 -3.31 13.97 5.22
C ASN A 184 -3.74 12.58 4.71
N ALA A 185 -5.03 12.24 4.71
CA ALA A 185 -5.51 10.91 4.36
C ALA A 185 -5.03 10.49 2.96
N ILE A 186 -5.28 11.32 1.94
CA ILE A 186 -4.86 11.02 0.56
C ILE A 186 -3.33 10.95 0.41
N LEU A 187 -2.58 11.78 1.14
CA LEU A 187 -1.11 11.73 1.12
C LEU A 187 -0.60 10.41 1.70
N ASN A 188 -1.21 9.93 2.77
CA ASN A 188 -0.83 8.67 3.41
C ASN A 188 -1.22 7.47 2.53
N ILE A 189 -2.42 7.47 1.95
CA ILE A 189 -2.82 6.45 0.97
C ILE A 189 -1.84 6.41 -0.21
N GLU A 190 -1.46 7.58 -0.76
CA GLU A 190 -0.47 7.67 -1.84
C GLU A 190 0.87 7.04 -1.45
N LYS A 191 1.38 7.32 -0.24
CA LYS A 191 2.63 6.71 0.26
C LYS A 191 2.55 5.19 0.29
N SER A 192 1.43 4.64 0.76
CA SER A 192 1.19 3.19 0.79
C SER A 192 1.19 2.58 -0.60
N LEU A 193 0.46 3.19 -1.53
CA LEU A 193 0.40 2.74 -2.92
C LEU A 193 1.78 2.82 -3.60
N ARG A 194 2.58 3.86 -3.32
CA ARG A 194 3.98 3.97 -3.80
C ARG A 194 4.87 2.87 -3.24
N LYS A 195 4.77 2.59 -1.93
CA LYS A 195 5.52 1.53 -1.26
C LYS A 195 5.24 0.17 -1.93
N MET A 196 3.96 -0.16 -2.11
CA MET A 196 3.49 -1.42 -2.70
C MET A 196 3.44 -1.41 -4.25
N ARG A 197 3.96 -0.36 -4.88
CA ARG A 197 4.06 -0.17 -6.34
C ARG A 197 2.74 -0.36 -7.10
N GLN A 198 1.64 0.13 -6.55
CA GLN A 198 0.31 0.04 -7.16
C GLN A 198 0.12 1.10 -8.26
N ASN A 199 0.85 0.97 -9.36
CA ASN A 199 0.95 1.97 -10.43
C ASN A 199 -0.40 2.35 -11.03
N THR A 200 -1.31 1.38 -11.20
CA THR A 200 -2.67 1.64 -11.68
C THR A 200 -3.40 2.60 -10.74
N LEU A 201 -3.48 2.29 -9.44
CA LEU A 201 -4.17 3.12 -8.45
C LEU A 201 -3.48 4.47 -8.21
N LEU A 202 -2.15 4.52 -8.35
CA LEU A 202 -1.37 5.76 -8.24
C LEU A 202 -1.76 6.81 -9.28
N SER A 203 -2.36 6.44 -10.41
CA SER A 203 -2.83 7.39 -11.42
C SER A 203 -3.92 8.35 -10.92
N CYS A 204 -4.54 8.08 -9.76
CA CYS A 204 -5.47 8.99 -9.10
C CYS A 204 -4.79 10.20 -8.43
N PHE A 205 -3.48 10.13 -8.16
CA PHE A 205 -2.75 11.10 -7.36
C PHE A 205 -1.86 11.97 -8.25
#